data_AF-A0A1G9TXZ1-F1
#
_entry.id   AF-A0A1G9TXZ1-F1
#
_cell.length_a   1.000
_cell.length_b   1.000
_cell.length_c   1.000
_cell.angle_alpha   90.00
_cell.angle_beta   90.00
_cell.angle_gamma   90.00
#
_symmetry.space_group_name_H-M   'P 1'
#
loop_
_entity.id
_entity.type
_entity.pdbx_description
1 polymer ?
#
loop_
_entity_poly.entity_id
_entity_poly.type
_entity_poly.pdbx_seq_one_letter_code
_entity_poly.pdbx_strand_id
1 'polypeptide(L)' 'MGRRDDRRAHLAATDLFAGVAHGNARSVAVLLRLGFSRVASFDDYDRYHLDLVRCSGIRQVLG' A
#
# COMPACT_ATOMS: atom_id res chain seq x y z
N MET A 1 7.20 -31.01 4.61
CA MET A 1 7.73 -29.66 4.87
C MET A 1 7.12 -28.72 3.84
N GLY A 2 5.97 -28.12 4.15
CA GLY A 2 5.14 -27.38 3.20
C GLY A 2 5.73 -26.02 2.85
N ARG A 3 5.95 -25.76 1.56
CA ARG A 3 6.23 -24.42 1.06
C ARG A 3 5.00 -23.57 1.32
N ARG A 4 5.19 -22.47 2.06
CA ARG A 4 4.13 -21.48 2.24
C ARG A 4 4.10 -20.66 0.95
N ASP A 5 3.24 -21.07 0.03
CA ASP A 5 2.91 -20.27 -1.15
C ASP A 5 1.97 -19.15 -0.68
N ASP A 6 2.58 -18.06 -0.21
CA ASP A 6 1.91 -16.87 0.29
C ASP A 6 1.37 -16.06 -0.91
N ARG A 7 0.32 -16.59 -1.54
CA ARG A 7 -0.73 -15.91 -2.29
C ARG A 7 -0.35 -14.51 -2.80
N ARG A 8 0.43 -14.44 -3.88
CA ARG A 8 0.43 -13.27 -4.78
C ARG A 8 -0.86 -13.30 -5.60
N ALA A 9 -2.01 -13.14 -4.92
CA ALA A 9 -3.27 -12.95 -5.60
C ALA A 9 -3.19 -11.61 -6.34
N HIS A 10 -3.27 -11.66 -7.67
CA HIS A 10 -3.54 -10.48 -8.49
C HIS A 10 -4.94 -9.99 -8.15
N LEU A 11 -5.04 -9.19 -7.09
CA LEU A 11 -6.22 -8.41 -6.82
C LEU A 11 -6.24 -7.31 -7.89
N ALA A 12 -7.32 -7.23 -8.67
CA ALA A 12 -7.58 -6.15 -9.62
C ALA A 12 -7.97 -4.86 -8.88
N ALA A 13 -7.27 -4.54 -7.80
CA ALA A 13 -7.51 -3.37 -6.98
C ALA A 13 -7.04 -2.13 -7.74
N THR A 14 -7.93 -1.14 -7.84
CA THR A 14 -7.61 0.19 -8.38
C THR A 14 -7.10 1.13 -7.30
N ASP A 15 -7.50 0.90 -6.05
CA ASP A 15 -7.26 1.76 -4.92
C ASP A 15 -6.79 0.94 -3.71
N LEU A 16 -5.67 1.35 -3.13
CA LEU A 16 -5.19 0.79 -1.86
C LEU A 16 -5.28 1.83 -0.76
N PHE A 17 -5.83 1.43 0.39
CA PHE A 17 -5.90 2.27 1.59
C PHE A 17 -5.13 1.61 2.73
N ALA A 18 -4.42 2.43 3.51
CA ALA A 18 -3.68 1.98 4.69
C ALA A 18 -3.92 2.93 5.87
N GLY A 19 -4.18 2.38 7.05
CA GLY A 19 -4.23 3.13 8.30
C GLY A 19 -2.92 2.99 9.06
N VAL A 20 -2.35 4.10 9.53
CA VAL A 20 -1.13 4.10 10.35
C VAL A 20 -1.41 4.83 11.66
N ALA A 21 -1.31 4.11 12.76
CA ALA A 21 -1.42 4.70 14.09
C ALA A 21 -0.34 5.77 14.31
N HIS A 22 -0.66 6.76 15.14
CA HIS A 22 0.26 7.83 15.49
C HIS A 22 1.58 7.30 16.08
N GLY A 23 2.69 8.00 15.80
CA GLY A 23 4.02 7.61 16.25
C GLY A 23 4.74 6.55 15.40
N ASN A 24 4.06 5.90 14.44
CA ASN A 24 4.70 4.91 13.57
C ASN A 24 5.38 5.53 12.34
N ALA A 25 6.41 6.34 12.58
CA ALA A 25 7.16 7.05 11.54
C ALA A 25 7.80 6.11 10.50
N ARG A 26 8.17 4.88 10.90
CA ARG A 26 8.76 3.89 9.99
C ARG A 26 7.75 3.43 8.94
N SER A 27 6.51 3.11 9.35
CA SER A 27 5.44 2.74 8.41
C SER A 27 5.07 3.90 7.50
N VAL A 28 4.96 5.12 8.03
CA VAL A 28 4.72 6.33 7.21
C VAL A 28 5.80 6.46 6.13
N ALA A 29 7.08 6.32 6.51
CA ALA A 29 8.17 6.47 5.58
C ALA A 29 8.21 5.37 4.49
N VAL A 30 7.69 4.17 4.77
CA VAL A 30 7.51 3.12 3.74
C VAL A 30 6.37 3.48 2.79
N LEU A 31 5.22 3.88 3.33
CA LEU A 31 4.04 4.25 2.52
C LEU A 31 4.36 5.40 1.56
N LEU A 32 5.02 6.45 2.05
CA LEU A 32 5.43 7.58 1.22
C LEU A 32 6.37 7.15 0.08
N ARG A 33 7.31 6.22 0.33
CA ARG A 33 8.22 5.68 -0.70
C ARG A 33 7.48 4.85 -1.75
N LEU A 34 6.41 4.18 -1.35
CA LEU A 34 5.54 3.41 -2.25
C LEU A 34 4.55 4.32 -3.02
N GLY A 35 4.58 5.63 -2.80
CA GLY A 35 3.74 6.60 -3.50
C GLY A 35 2.36 6.81 -2.86
N PHE A 36 2.11 6.26 -1.67
CA PHE A 36 0.89 6.58 -0.95
C PHE A 36 0.89 8.05 -0.51
N SER A 37 -0.29 8.69 -0.58
CA SER A 37 -0.53 10.02 -0.06
C SER A 37 -1.46 9.96 1.16
N ARG A 38 -1.25 10.84 2.14
CA ARG A 38 -2.18 10.97 3.28
C ARG A 38 -3.46 11.63 2.79
N VAL A 39 -4.60 11.00 3.04
CA VAL A 39 -5.92 11.50 2.60
C VAL A 39 -6.84 11.87 3.76
N ALA A 40 -6.58 11.36 4.97
CA ALA A 40 -7.29 11.76 6.18
C ALA A 40 -6.44 11.56 7.44
N SER A 41 -6.72 12.33 8.47
CA SER A 41 -6.19 12.16 9.83
C SER A 41 -7.36 11.97 10.78
N PHE A 42 -7.31 10.91 11.59
CA PHE A 42 -8.27 10.58 12.64
C PHE A 42 -7.57 10.66 14.00
N ASP A 43 -8.34 10.58 15.08
CA ASP A 43 -7.80 10.71 16.45
C ASP A 43 -6.73 9.68 16.81
N ASP A 44 -6.85 8.45 16.27
CA ASP A 44 -5.94 7.35 16.59
C ASP A 44 -4.99 6.98 15.44
N TYR A 45 -5.28 7.40 14.20
CA TYR A 45 -4.53 6.99 13.04
C TYR A 45 -4.68 7.93 11.83
N ASP A 46 -3.71 7.87 10.94
CA ASP A 46 -3.72 8.53 9.65
C ASP A 46 -4.06 7.55 8.54
N ARG A 47 -4.94 7.94 7.62
CA ARG A 47 -5.29 7.15 6.44
C ARG A 47 -4.51 7.64 5.22
N TYR A 48 -3.94 6.67 4.51
CA TYR A 48 -3.18 6.85 3.29
C TYR A 48 -3.87 6.14 2.12
N HIS A 49 -3.70 6.67 0.92
CA HIS A 49 -4.27 6.14 -0.32
C HIS A 49 -3.19 6.04 -1.39
N LEU A 50 -3.26 4.97 -2.20
CA LEU A 50 -2.49 4.80 -3.42
C LEU A 50 -3.45 4.45 -4.56
N ASP A 51 -3.47 5.32 -5.57
CA ASP A 51 -4.15 5.09 -6.84
C ASP A 51 -3.26 4.23 -7.74
N LEU A 52 -3.64 2.97 -7.94
CA LEU A 52 -2.92 2.02 -8.78
C LEU A 52 -3.19 2.21 -10.27
N VAL A 53 -4.26 2.90 -10.65
CA VAL A 53 -4.57 3.24 -12.05
C VAL A 53 -3.60 4.30 -12.56
N ARG A 54 -3.24 5.27 -11.70
CA ARG A 54 -2.20 6.27 -11.97
C ARG A 54 -0.79 5.75 -11.73
N CYS A 55 -0.64 4.69 -10.93
CA CYS A 55 0.61 3.96 -10.76
C CYS A 55 0.81 2.92 -11.89
N SER A 56 0.60 3.32 -13.15
CA SER A 56 0.98 2.56 -14.36
C SER A 56 2.52 2.52 -14.54
N GLY A 57 3.24 2.23 -13.47
CA GLY A 57 4.69 2.09 -13.39
C GLY A 57 5.14 0.84 -12.62
N ILE A 58 4.21 0.03 -12.09
CA ILE A 58 4.57 -1.31 -11.60
C ILE A 58 4.68 -2.22 -12.82
N ARG A 59 5.91 -2.29 -13.36
CA ARG A 59 6.42 -3.25 -14.34
C ARG A 59 5.54 -4.51 -14.44
N GLN A 60 4.73 -4.62 -15.50
CA GLN A 60 4.22 -5.90 -15.98
C GLN A 60 5.45 -6.79 -16.24
N VAL A 61 5.72 -7.73 -15.34
CA VAL A 61 6.53 -8.91 -15.65
C VAL A 61 5.52 -9.98 -16.06
N LEU A 62 5.10 -9.90 -17.32
CA LEU A 62 4.54 -11.03 -18.07
C LEU A 62 5.42 -11.18 -19.31
N GLY A 63 6.40 -12.07 -19.17
CA GLY A 63 7.06 -12.75 -20.27
C GLY A 63 6.76 -14.23 -20.14
#